data_AF-A0A959VFY0-F1
#
_entry.id   AF-A0A959VFY0-F1
#
_cell.length_a   1.000
_cell.length_b   1.000
_cell.length_c   1.000
_cell.angle_alpha   90.00
_cell.angle_beta   90.00
_cell.angle_gamma   90.00
#
_symmetry.space_group_name_H-M   'P 1'
#
loop_
_entity.id
_entity.type
_entity.pdbx_description
1 polymer ?
#
loop_
_entity_poly.entity_id
_entity_poly.type
_entity_poly.pdbx_seq_one_letter_code
_entity_poly.pdbx_strand_id
1 'polypeptide(L)' 'MNCRDCHRFDPEKETCKDGKLNPLTYEQASETLMIYGIRAICIFNDYRESLIERRTVAMKEFKRQSE' A
#
# COMPACT_ATOMS: atom_id res chain seq x y z
N MET A 1 6.45 9.17 5.14
CA MET A 1 7.09 10.05 4.12
C MET A 1 6.07 11.02 3.51
N ASN A 2 6.37 12.31 3.34
CA ASN A 2 5.46 13.27 2.71
C ASN A 2 5.50 13.12 1.18
N CYS A 3 4.38 12.72 0.57
CA CYS A 3 4.31 12.47 -0.87
C CYS A 3 4.69 13.69 -1.73
N ARG A 4 4.40 14.90 -1.23
CA ARG A 4 4.68 16.17 -1.92
C ARG A 4 6.18 16.44 -2.12
N ASP A 5 7.03 15.86 -1.27
CA ASP A 5 8.49 16.01 -1.33
C ASP A 5 9.14 14.91 -2.19
N CYS A 6 8.36 13.99 -2.76
CA CYS A 6 8.85 12.89 -3.56
C CYS A 6 9.22 13.35 -4.98
N HIS A 7 10.37 12.91 -5.51
CA HIS A 7 10.79 13.17 -6.89
C HIS A 7 9.81 12.64 -7.97
N ARG A 8 8.89 11.73 -7.60
CA ARG A 8 7.83 11.20 -8.47
C ARG A 8 6.53 12.01 -8.37
N PHE A 9 6.43 12.98 -7.47
CA PHE A 9 5.28 13.86 -7.38
C PHE A 9 5.25 14.79 -8.60
N ASP A 10 4.08 14.93 -9.21
CA ASP A 10 3.77 15.91 -10.23
C ASP A 10 3.08 17.10 -9.54
N PRO A 11 3.76 18.25 -9.38
CA PRO A 11 3.18 19.40 -8.70
C PRO A 11 2.11 20.12 -9.52
N GLU A 12 2.10 19.98 -10.84
CA GLU A 12 1.08 20.62 -11.69
C GLU A 12 -0.26 19.87 -11.59
N LYS A 13 -0.19 18.53 -11.49
CA LYS A 13 -1.36 17.66 -11.39
C LYS A 13 -1.69 17.23 -9.97
N GLU A 14 -0.86 17.61 -9.01
CA GLU A 14 -0.91 17.17 -7.61
C GLU A 14 -1.03 15.64 -7.44
N THR A 15 -0.39 14.87 -8.30
CA THR A 15 -0.51 13.39 -8.34
C THR A 15 0.85 12.70 -8.42
N CYS A 16 0.88 11.40 -8.10
CA CYS A 16 2.07 10.58 -8.31
C CYS A 16 2.20 10.22 -9.81
N LYS A 17 3.37 10.45 -10.40
CA LYS A 17 3.68 10.07 -11.80
C LYS A 17 3.56 8.56 -12.06
N ASP A 18 3.67 7.74 -11.02
CA ASP A 18 3.52 6.28 -11.09
C ASP A 18 2.09 5.79 -10.78
N GLY A 19 1.15 6.73 -10.59
CA GLY A 19 -0.24 6.41 -10.23
C GLY A 19 -0.37 5.69 -8.89
N LYS A 20 0.58 5.91 -7.97
CA LYS A 20 0.57 5.27 -6.63
C LYS A 20 -0.20 6.09 -5.62
N LEU A 21 -0.87 5.38 -4.72
CA LEU A 21 -1.51 5.94 -3.54
C LEU A 21 -0.52 5.97 -2.37
N ASN A 22 -0.55 7.06 -1.59
CA ASN A 22 0.25 7.22 -0.38
C ASN A 22 -0.67 7.50 0.83
N PRO A 23 -1.40 6.48 1.33
CA PRO A 23 -2.30 6.62 2.47
C PRO A 23 -1.54 7.09 3.71
N LEU A 24 -2.19 7.96 4.50
CA LEU A 24 -1.58 8.64 5.64
C LEU A 24 -1.69 7.84 6.94
N THR A 25 -2.66 6.92 7.02
CA THR A 25 -2.86 6.07 8.18
C THR A 25 -2.84 4.59 7.78
N TYR A 26 -2.54 3.73 8.75
CA TYR A 26 -2.60 2.29 8.55
C TYR A 26 -4.00 1.84 8.09
N GLU A 27 -5.06 2.43 8.62
CA GLU A 27 -6.45 2.13 8.26
C GLU A 27 -6.72 2.43 6.78
N GLN A 28 -6.34 3.63 6.31
CA GLN A 28 -6.43 3.99 4.89
C GLN A 28 -5.58 3.06 4.00
N ALA A 29 -4.41 2.64 4.48
CA ALA A 29 -3.57 1.71 3.75
C ALA A 29 -4.19 0.31 3.64
N SER A 30 -4.82 -0.16 4.72
CA SER A 30 -5.56 -1.41 4.75
C SER A 30 -6.78 -1.37 3.81
N GLU A 31 -7.55 -0.28 3.82
CA GLU A 31 -8.66 -0.07 2.89
C GLU A 31 -8.18 -0.05 1.44
N THR A 32 -7.10 0.69 1.17
CA THR A 32 -6.48 0.76 -0.15
C THR A 32 -6.04 -0.62 -0.64
N LEU A 33 -5.46 -1.45 0.25
CA LEU A 33 -5.09 -2.83 -0.07
C LEU A 33 -6.32 -3.67 -0.45
N MET A 34 -7.43 -3.53 0.26
CA MET A 34 -8.65 -4.30 0.00
C MET A 34 -9.31 -3.92 -1.32
N ILE A 35 -9.34 -2.63 -1.65
CA ILE A 35 -10.03 -2.11 -2.85
C ILE A 35 -9.16 -2.23 -4.10
N TYR A 36 -7.89 -1.78 -4.03
CA TYR A 36 -7.02 -1.63 -5.19
C TYR A 36 -5.86 -2.62 -5.24
N GLY A 37 -5.58 -3.30 -4.13
CA GLY A 37 -4.47 -4.24 -4.01
C GLY A 37 -3.12 -3.58 -3.70
N ILE A 38 -2.16 -4.40 -3.26
CA ILE A 38 -0.86 -3.93 -2.75
C ILE A 38 -0.01 -3.17 -3.79
N ARG A 39 -0.23 -3.42 -5.08
CA ARG A 39 0.50 -2.76 -6.17
C ARG A 39 0.09 -1.30 -6.36
N ALA A 40 -1.07 -0.89 -5.85
CA ALA A 40 -1.52 0.50 -5.87
C ALA A 40 -0.83 1.35 -4.80
N ILE A 41 -0.37 0.75 -3.71
CA ILE A 41 0.32 1.45 -2.61
C ILE A 41 1.77 1.73 -3.01
N CYS A 42 2.22 2.97 -2.78
CA CYS A 42 3.60 3.40 -3.02
C CYS A 42 4.61 2.49 -2.31
N ILE A 43 5.71 2.14 -2.99
CA ILE A 43 6.77 1.28 -2.42
C ILE A 43 7.45 1.90 -1.19
N PHE A 44 7.38 3.23 -1.05
CA PHE A 44 7.95 3.98 0.08
C PHE A 44 6.92 4.30 1.16
N ASN A 45 5.69 3.76 1.07
CA ASN A 45 4.70 3.95 2.11
C ASN A 45 5.07 3.10 3.34
N ASP A 46 5.10 3.74 4.51
CA ASP A 46 5.57 3.14 5.77
C ASP A 46 4.77 1.89 6.19
N TYR A 47 3.52 1.75 5.71
CA TYR A 47 2.65 0.63 6.05
C TYR A 47 2.74 -0.54 5.06
N ARG A 48 3.34 -0.35 3.88
CA ARG A 48 3.27 -1.32 2.77
C ARG A 48 3.81 -2.70 3.16
N GLU A 49 5.00 -2.76 3.76
CA GLU A 49 5.63 -4.04 4.08
C GLU A 49 4.86 -4.79 5.17
N SER A 50 4.39 -4.09 6.20
CA SER A 50 3.55 -4.70 7.25
C SER A 50 2.26 -5.30 6.68
N LEU A 51 1.67 -4.67 5.66
CA LEU A 51 0.49 -5.18 4.97
C LEU A 51 0.80 -6.44 4.14
N ILE A 52 1.97 -6.50 3.49
CA ILE A 52 2.44 -7.69 2.76
C ILE A 52 2.62 -8.87 3.71
N GLU A 53 3.29 -8.65 4.84
CA GLU A 53 3.54 -9.67 5.85
C GLU A 53 2.22 -10.24 6.38
N ARG A 54 1.31 -9.37 6.83
CA ARG A 54 0.00 -9.78 7.36
C ARG A 54 -0.82 -10.57 6.34
N ARG A 55 -0.84 -10.13 5.08
CA ARG A 55 -1.52 -10.86 4.01
C ARG A 55 -0.90 -12.23 3.77
N THR A 56 0.43 -12.32 3.80
CA THR A 56 1.15 -13.58 3.60
C THR A 56 0.87 -14.57 4.73
N VAL A 57 0.84 -14.10 5.98
CA VAL A 57 0.49 -14.92 7.15
C VAL A 57 -0.94 -15.44 7.03
N ALA A 58 -1.91 -14.55 6.76
CA ALA A 58 -3.32 -14.93 6.62
C ALA A 58 -3.52 -16.00 5.53
N MET A 59 -2.81 -15.88 4.40
CA MET A 59 -2.86 -16.89 3.32
C MET A 59 -2.28 -18.24 3.75
N LYS A 60 -1.19 -18.25 4.53
CA LYS A 60 -0.60 -19.49 5.07
C LYS A 60 -1.52 -20.17 6.06
N GLU A 61 -2.16 -19.41 6.95
CA GLU A 61 -3.09 -19.95 7.94
C GLU A 61 -4.34 -20.54 7.28
N PHE A 62 -4.90 -19.86 6.27
CA PHE A 62 -6.02 -20.38 5.51
C PHE A 62 -5.68 -21.70 4.80
N LYS A 63 -4.48 -21.79 4.21
CA LYS A 63 -4.02 -23.02 3.56
C LYS A 63 -3.91 -24.18 4.57
N ARG A 64 -3.33 -23.95 5.75
CA ARG A 64 -3.19 -24.96 6.80
C ARG A 64 -4.54 -25.47 7.34
N GLN A 65 -5.57 -24.62 7.36
CA GLN A 65 -6.92 -25.03 7.79
C GLN A 65 -7.70 -25.81 6.72
N SER A 66 -7.22 -25.80 5.47
CA SER A 66 -7.87 -26.44 4.32
C SER A 66 -7.23 -27.78 3.95
N GLU A 67 -6.19 -28.20 4.68
CA GLU A 67 -5.45 -29.46 4.56
C GLU A 67 -5.88 -30.43 5.67
#